data_AF-A0A941NCF0-F1
#
_entry.id   AF-A0A941NCF0-F1
#
_cell.length_a   1.000
_cell.length_b   1.000
_cell.length_c   1.000
_cell.angle_alpha   90.00
_cell.angle_beta   90.00
_cell.angle_gamma   90.00
#
_symmetry.space_group_name_H-M   'P 1'
#
loop_
_entity.id
_entity.type
_entity.pdbx_description
1 polymer ?
#
loop_
_entity_poly.entity_id
_entity_poly.type
_entity_poly.pdbx_seq_one_letter_code
_entity_poly.pdbx_strand_id
1 'polypeptide(L)'
;AHERLENLIAGHEEGMAKLLELCREPRRAVDVFPALFRAKITSGNFGMATGESIAHLNCLMKRGLIRRTPDKDGVEWYQTV
;
A
#
# COMPACT_ATOMS: atom_id res chain seq x y z
N ALA A 1 -6.96 21.40 19.15
CA ALA A 1 -6.78 19.95 19.36
C ALA A 1 -7.10 19.10 18.12
N HIS A 2 -7.27 19.68 16.92
CA HIS A 2 -7.65 18.94 15.70
C HIS A 2 -6.48 18.75 14.71
N GLU A 3 -5.51 19.65 14.72
CA GLU A 3 -4.38 19.71 13.77
C GLU A 3 -3.56 18.42 13.70
N ARG A 4 -3.36 17.72 14.84
CA ARG A 4 -2.59 16.47 14.84
C ARG A 4 -3.33 15.32 14.13
N LEU A 5 -4.66 15.27 14.23
CA LEU A 5 -5.44 14.24 13.54
C LEU A 5 -5.50 14.52 12.04
N GLU A 6 -5.68 15.78 11.65
CA GLU A 6 -5.65 16.20 10.25
C GLU A 6 -4.31 15.88 9.59
N ASN A 7 -3.20 16.17 10.28
CA ASN A 7 -1.86 15.85 9.78
C ASN A 7 -1.65 14.34 9.60
N LEU A 8 -2.19 13.50 10.49
CA LEU A 8 -2.14 12.04 10.35
C LEU A 8 -2.93 11.58 9.12
N ILE A 9 -4.16 12.08 8.95
CA ILE A 9 -5.01 11.75 7.80
C ILE A 9 -4.33 12.16 6.50
N ALA A 10 -3.80 13.37 6.43
CA ALA A 10 -3.09 13.88 5.25
C ALA A 10 -1.89 13.00 4.89
N GLY A 11 -1.11 12.55 5.88
CA GLY A 11 0.01 11.62 5.66
C GLY A 11 -0.43 10.27 5.08
N HIS A 12 -1.54 9.71 5.58
CA HIS A 12 -2.10 8.47 5.04
C HIS A 12 -2.63 8.64 3.61
N GLU A 13 -3.31 9.74 3.31
CA GLU A 13 -3.81 10.04 1.95
C GLU A 13 -2.65 10.29 0.96
N GLU A 14 -1.56 10.94 1.37
CA GLU A 14 -0.36 11.09 0.55
C GLU A 14 0.27 9.73 0.21
N GLY A 15 0.37 8.83 1.21
CA GLY A 15 0.87 7.47 1.00
C GLY A 15 -0.04 6.66 0.06
N MET A 16 -1.36 6.80 0.20
CA MET A 16 -2.34 6.16 -0.68
C MET A 16 -2.23 6.65 -2.13
N ALA A 17 -2.04 7.95 -2.36
CA ALA A 17 -1.85 8.51 -3.69
C ALA A 17 -0.58 7.93 -4.37
N LYS A 18 0.54 7.86 -3.64
CA LYS A 18 1.79 7.26 -4.17
C LYS A 18 1.62 5.78 -4.49
N LEU A 19 0.86 5.07 -3.66
CA LEU A 19 0.61 3.64 -3.86
C LEU A 19 -0.26 3.40 -5.11
N LEU A 20 -1.26 4.24 -5.37
CA LEU A 20 -2.04 4.19 -6.61
C LEU A 20 -1.18 4.44 -7.86
N GLU A 21 -0.25 5.39 -7.79
CA GLU A 21 0.69 5.64 -8.89
C GLU A 21 1.61 4.44 -9.14
N LEU A 22 2.11 3.81 -8.08
CA LEU A 22 3.00 2.65 -8.19
C LEU A 22 2.28 1.39 -8.70
N CYS A 23 0.99 1.25 -8.36
CA CYS A 23 0.11 0.18 -8.79
C CYS A 23 -0.52 0.40 -10.18
N ARG A 24 -0.12 1.43 -10.96
CA ARG A 24 -0.52 1.53 -12.38
C ARG A 24 -0.10 0.29 -13.18
N GLU A 25 1.07 -0.25 -12.84
CA GLU A 25 1.50 -1.59 -13.25
C GLU A 25 1.15 -2.60 -12.15
N PRO A 26 0.85 -3.86 -12.48
CA PRO A 26 0.62 -4.89 -11.47
C PRO A 26 1.82 -5.02 -10.52
N ARG A 27 1.58 -4.90 -9.21
CA ARG A 27 2.58 -5.03 -8.14
C ARG A 27 2.14 -6.03 -7.08
N ARG A 28 3.09 -6.68 -6.40
CA ARG A 28 2.82 -7.47 -5.19
C ARG A 28 2.85 -6.56 -3.97
N ALA A 29 2.29 -7.04 -2.86
CA ALA A 29 2.28 -6.29 -1.59
C ALA A 29 3.69 -5.93 -1.06
N VAL A 30 4.73 -6.68 -1.44
CA VAL A 30 6.12 -6.40 -1.06
C VAL A 30 6.79 -5.37 -1.97
N ASP A 31 6.29 -5.18 -3.19
CA ASP A 31 6.86 -4.27 -4.17
C ASP A 31 6.43 -2.82 -3.91
N VAL A 32 5.40 -2.61 -3.07
CA VAL A 32 4.87 -1.27 -2.74
C VAL A 32 5.54 -0.60 -1.54
N PHE A 33 6.49 -1.28 -0.90
CA PHE A 33 7.21 -0.72 0.27
C PHE A 33 7.84 0.65 0.01
N PRO A 34 8.47 0.93 -1.16
CA PRO A 34 9.06 2.25 -1.41
C PRO A 34 8.04 3.39 -1.42
N ALA A 35 6.76 3.12 -1.66
CA ALA A 35 5.71 4.14 -1.63
C ALA A 35 5.24 4.48 -0.21
N LEU A 36 5.29 3.50 0.71
CA LEU A 36 4.77 3.63 2.08
C LEU A 36 5.87 3.93 3.10
N PHE A 37 7.08 3.42 2.88
CA PHE A 37 8.18 3.50 3.84
C PHE A 37 9.35 4.29 3.26
N ARG A 38 9.73 5.36 3.96
CA ARG A 38 10.99 6.08 3.67
C ARG A 38 12.22 5.37 4.26
N ALA A 39 12.01 4.47 5.22
CA ALA A 39 13.08 3.74 5.91
C ALA A 39 13.44 2.44 5.18
N LYS A 40 14.69 2.00 5.33
CA LYS A 40 15.15 0.72 4.79
C LYS A 40 14.40 -0.43 5.47
N ILE A 41 13.71 -1.23 4.67
CA ILE A 41 13.09 -2.47 5.14
C ILE A 41 14.21 -3.50 5.37
N THR A 42 14.26 -4.07 6.57
CA THR A 42 15.16 -5.14 7.00
C THR A 42 14.35 -6.38 7.31
N SER A 43 15.01 -7.53 7.52
CA SER A 43 14.32 -8.77 7.88
C SER A 43 13.45 -8.65 9.14
N GLY A 44 13.83 -7.78 10.09
CA GLY A 44 13.10 -7.58 11.34
C GLY A 44 11.80 -6.80 11.22
N ASN A 45 11.65 -5.93 10.21
CA ASN A 45 10.44 -5.13 10.00
C ASN A 45 9.62 -5.56 8.76
N PHE A 46 10.12 -6.54 8.00
CA PHE A 46 9.50 -7.01 6.77
C PHE A 46 8.05 -7.49 6.96
N GLY A 47 7.79 -8.26 8.02
CA GLY A 47 6.43 -8.76 8.32
C GLY A 47 5.45 -7.62 8.62
N MET A 48 5.88 -6.64 9.41
CA MET A 48 5.09 -5.46 9.74
C MET A 48 4.83 -4.59 8.50
N ALA A 49 5.87 -4.33 7.70
CA ALA A 49 5.76 -3.58 6.46
C ALA A 49 4.81 -4.25 5.45
N THR A 50 4.84 -5.58 5.38
CA THR A 50 3.89 -6.36 4.56
C THR A 50 2.45 -6.17 5.04
N GLY A 51 2.22 -6.28 6.36
CA GLY A 51 0.89 -6.13 6.94
C GLY A 51 0.29 -4.75 6.70
N GLU A 52 1.08 -3.69 6.91
CA GLU A 52 0.66 -2.32 6.62
C GLU A 52 0.38 -2.10 5.12
N SER A 53 1.23 -2.63 4.24
CA SER A 53 1.02 -2.54 2.80
C SER A 53 -0.28 -3.20 2.37
N ILE A 54 -0.56 -4.39 2.89
CA ILE A 54 -1.83 -5.10 2.64
C ILE A 54 -3.01 -4.29 3.20
N ALA A 55 -2.89 -3.66 4.37
CA ALA A 55 -3.94 -2.82 4.94
C ALA A 55 -4.28 -1.63 4.02
N HIS A 56 -3.25 -0.94 3.50
CA HIS A 56 -3.42 0.15 2.54
C HIS A 56 -4.06 -0.32 1.23
N LEU A 57 -3.58 -1.43 0.67
CA LEU A 57 -4.15 -2.03 -0.53
C LEU A 57 -5.63 -2.42 -0.33
N ASN A 58 -5.95 -3.04 0.81
CA ASN A 58 -7.32 -3.39 1.17
C ASN A 58 -8.23 -2.17 1.31
N CYS A 59 -7.72 -1.07 1.86
CA CYS A 59 -8.45 0.20 1.93
C CYS A 59 -8.79 0.71 0.52
N LEU A 60 -7.80 0.75 -0.38
CA LEU A 60 -7.99 1.22 -1.75
C LEU A 60 -8.88 0.28 -2.59
N MET A 61 -8.81 -1.03 -2.35
CA MET A 61 -9.74 -1.99 -2.95
C MET A 61 -11.18 -1.74 -2.49
N LYS A 62 -11.40 -1.50 -1.19
CA LYS A 62 -12.74 -1.12 -0.68
C LYS A 62 -13.25 0.20 -1.25
N ARG A 63 -12.34 1.12 -1.60
CA ARG A 63 -12.65 2.38 -2.31
C ARG A 63 -12.86 2.18 -3.82
N GLY A 64 -12.68 0.97 -4.36
CA GLY A 64 -12.84 0.67 -5.78
C GLY A 64 -11.72 1.20 -6.67
N LEU A 65 -10.59 1.60 -6.09
CA LEU A 65 -9.46 2.21 -6.82
C LEU A 65 -8.39 1.20 -7.22
N ILE A 66 -8.35 0.03 -6.58
CA ILE A 66 -7.42 -1.05 -6.89
C ILE A 66 -8.20 -2.35 -7.09
N ARG A 67 -7.74 -3.16 -8.04
CA ARG A 67 -8.14 -4.55 -8.25
C ARG A 67 -7.02 -5.49 -7.84
N ARG A 68 -7.39 -6.61 -7.24
CA ARG A 68 -6.52 -7.75 -6.92
C ARG A 68 -6.78 -8.90 -7.90
N THR A 69 -5.71 -9.49 -8.41
CA THR A 69 -5.75 -10.64 -9.32
C THR A 69 -4.71 -11.67 -8.88
N PRO A 70 -5.09 -12.92 -8.58
CA PRO A 70 -4.13 -13.97 -8.28
C PRO A 70 -3.45 -14.46 -9.56
N ASP A 71 -2.17 -14.84 -9.47
CA ASP A 71 -1.49 -15.59 -10.53
C ASP A 71 -1.60 -17.11 -10.33
N LYS A 72 -0.96 -17.85 -11.25
CA LYS A 72 -0.91 -19.33 -11.25
C LYS A 72 -0.21 -19.93 -10.03
N ASP A 73 0.62 -19.16 -9.34
CA ASP A 73 1.38 -19.57 -8.16
C ASP A 73 0.69 -19.12 -6.86
N GLY A 74 -0.49 -18.50 -6.96
CA GLY A 74 -1.27 -18.01 -5.83
C GLY A 74 -0.79 -16.65 -5.29
N VAL A 75 0.08 -15.95 -6.02
CA VAL A 75 0.56 -14.62 -5.64
C VAL A 75 -0.45 -13.57 -6.07
N GLU A 76 -0.71 -12.62 -5.17
CA GLU A 76 -1.70 -11.59 -5.37
C GLU A 76 -1.08 -10.34 -5.97
N TRP A 77 -1.59 -9.97 -7.14
CA TRP A 77 -1.17 -8.80 -7.89
C TRP A 77 -2.21 -7.70 -7.77
N TYR A 78 -1.75 -6.51 -7.41
CA TYR A 78 -2.57 -5.34 -7.20
C TYR A 78 -2.32 -4.34 -8.32
N GLN A 79 -3.40 -3.86 -8.92
CA GLN A 79 -3.35 -2.87 -10.00
C GLN A 79 -4.44 -1.82 -9.81
N THR A 80 -4.12 -0.56 -10.08
CA THR A 80 -5.07 0.56 -10.11
C THR A 80 -6.11 0.30 -11.21
N VAL A 81 -7.38 0.56 -10.88
CA VAL A 81 -8.53 0.39 -11.79
C VAL A 81 -8.59 1.51 -12.81
#